data_AF-X8E0B4-F1
#
_entry.id   AF-X8E0B4-F1
#
_cell.length_a   1.000
_cell.length_b   1.000
_cell.length_c   1.000
_cell.angle_alpha   90.00
_cell.angle_beta   90.00
_cell.angle_gamma   90.00
#
_symmetry.space_group_name_H-M   'P 1'
#
loop_
_entity.id
_entity.type
_entity.pdbx_description
1 polymer ?
#
loop_
_entity_poly.entity_id
_entity_poly.type
_entity_poly.pdbx_seq_one_letter_code
_entity_poly.pdbx_strand_id
1 'polypeptide(L)'
;MLWILSLSLKPSSKVKDGKLIPSTVTFDNYRGIFRGDLFTSALINSIGIGLITTAIAVVVGAMAAYAVARLAFPGKRLLIGVALLIAMFPQISLVTPIFNIEREFGLFNTWPG
;
A
#
# COMPACT_ATOMS: atom_id res chain seq x y z
N MET A 1 -2.95 15.28 -10.34
CA MET A 1 -1.55 14.90 -10.68
C MET A 1 -0.68 16.09 -11.04
N LEU A 2 -1.03 16.88 -12.07
CA LEU A 2 -0.25 18.06 -12.49
C LEU A 2 0.00 19.07 -11.35
N TRP A 3 -0.98 19.26 -10.47
CA TRP A 3 -0.85 20.13 -9.30
C TRP A 3 0.23 19.67 -8.31
N ILE A 4 0.28 18.38 -7.99
CA ILE A 4 1.27 17.81 -7.06
C ILE A 4 2.67 17.91 -7.66
N LEU A 5 2.81 17.61 -8.96
CA LEU A 5 4.06 17.73 -9.69
C LEU A 5 4.58 19.19 -9.71
N SER A 6 3.68 20.15 -9.92
CA SER A 6 4.04 21.56 -9.86
C SER A 6 4.50 21.97 -8.46
N LEU A 7 3.76 21.58 -7.43
CA LEU A 7 4.10 21.90 -6.03
C LEU A 7 5.42 21.27 -5.60
N SER A 8 5.74 20.04 -6.03
CA SER A 8 6.99 19.38 -5.65
C SER A 8 8.23 20.07 -6.23
N LEU A 9 8.08 20.75 -7.36
CA LEU A 9 9.14 21.51 -8.04
C LEU A 9 9.25 22.98 -7.59
N LYS A 10 8.33 23.47 -6.75
CA LYS A 10 8.37 24.85 -6.25
C LYS A 10 9.24 24.96 -5.00
N PRO A 11 9.94 26.10 -4.81
CA PRO A 11 10.55 26.40 -3.52
C PRO A 11 9.47 26.58 -2.45
N SER A 12 9.78 26.23 -1.19
CA SER A 12 8.82 26.26 -0.08
C SER A 12 8.15 27.63 0.14
N SER A 13 8.84 28.70 -0.26
CA SER A 13 8.35 30.09 -0.22
C SER A 13 7.25 30.42 -1.23
N LYS A 14 7.06 29.61 -2.28
CA LYS A 14 6.09 29.84 -3.37
C LYS A 14 4.96 28.81 -3.45
N VAL A 15 4.87 27.90 -2.47
CA VAL A 15 3.84 26.84 -2.42
C VAL A 15 2.41 27.40 -2.40
N LYS A 16 2.20 28.58 -1.80
CA LYS A 16 0.89 29.23 -1.65
C LYS A 16 0.51 30.20 -2.78
N ASP A 17 1.31 30.30 -3.84
CA ASP A 17 1.10 31.29 -4.92
C ASP A 17 -0.10 30.98 -5.85
N GLY A 18 -0.72 29.81 -5.70
CA GLY A 18 -1.90 29.39 -6.48
C GLY A 18 -1.64 29.11 -7.96
N LYS A 19 -0.39 29.20 -8.45
CA LYS A 19 -0.07 29.03 -9.88
C LYS A 19 0.16 27.57 -10.24
N LEU A 20 -0.42 27.09 -11.33
CA LEU A 20 -0.15 25.71 -11.78
C LEU A 20 1.26 25.57 -12.38
N ILE A 21 1.78 26.58 -13.09
CA ILE A 21 3.13 26.53 -13.65
C ILE A 21 4.09 27.21 -12.67
N PRO A 22 5.15 26.52 -12.20
CA PRO A 22 6.14 27.10 -11.31
C PRO A 22 6.82 28.30 -11.99
N SER A 23 6.87 29.43 -11.30
CA SER A 23 7.68 30.59 -11.73
C SER A 23 9.17 30.35 -11.56
N THR A 24 9.55 29.44 -10.66
CA THR A 24 10.92 28.99 -10.41
C THR A 24 10.88 27.51 -10.09
N VAL A 25 11.70 26.73 -10.79
CA VAL A 25 11.83 25.28 -10.59
C VAL A 25 13.06 25.02 -9.71
N THR A 26 12.89 24.21 -8.67
CA THR A 26 13.97 23.73 -7.81
C THR A 26 13.79 22.24 -7.49
N PHE A 27 14.91 21.59 -7.18
CA PHE A 27 14.97 20.20 -6.70
C PHE A 27 15.29 20.11 -5.19
N ASP A 28 15.24 21.22 -4.47
CA ASP A 28 15.62 21.24 -3.06
C ASP A 28 14.70 20.41 -2.17
N ASN A 29 13.40 20.31 -2.50
CA ASN A 29 12.48 19.42 -1.80
C ASN A 29 12.89 17.94 -1.95
N TYR A 30 13.32 17.54 -3.15
CA TYR A 30 13.80 16.19 -3.42
C TYR A 30 15.14 15.93 -2.73
N ARG A 31 16.09 16.87 -2.76
CA ARG A 31 17.33 16.71 -1.99
C ARG A 31 17.06 16.65 -0.49
N GLY A 32 16.13 17.47 0.00
CA GLY A 32 15.75 17.55 1.41
C GLY A 32 15.16 16.24 1.93
N ILE A 33 14.29 15.58 1.16
CA ILE A 33 13.62 14.35 1.62
C ILE A 33 14.59 13.18 1.79
N PHE A 34 15.65 13.12 0.98
CA PHE A 34 16.68 12.07 1.05
C PHE A 34 17.87 12.41 1.96
N ARG A 35 17.90 13.59 2.58
CA ARG A 35 18.93 13.95 3.58
C ARG A 35 18.74 13.24 4.92
N GLY A 36 17.52 12.79 5.21
CA GLY A 36 17.20 12.06 6.44
C GLY A 36 16.86 10.60 6.17
N ASP A 37 17.03 9.75 7.18
CA ASP A 37 16.82 8.30 7.06
C ASP A 37 15.36 7.88 7.16
N LEU A 38 14.49 8.70 7.75
CA LEU A 38 13.08 8.36 7.97
C LEU A 38 12.33 8.07 6.67
N PHE A 39 12.50 8.94 5.65
CA PHE A 39 11.83 8.74 4.37
C PHE A 39 12.37 7.53 3.63
N THR A 40 13.70 7.39 3.57
CA THR A 40 14.36 6.27 2.90
C THR A 40 13.99 4.94 3.55
N SER A 41 13.95 4.87 4.89
CA SER A 41 13.54 3.67 5.63
C SER A 41 12.07 3.33 5.40
N ALA A 42 11.18 4.33 5.44
CA ALA A 42 9.75 4.13 5.15
C ALA A 42 9.52 3.66 3.70
N LEU A 43 10.30 4.19 2.76
CA LEU A 43 10.27 3.79 1.35
C LEU A 43 10.72 2.33 1.18
N ILE A 44 11.84 1.94 1.81
CA ILE A 44 12.34 0.56 1.78
C ILE A 44 11.33 -0.41 2.40
N ASN A 45 10.77 -0.09 3.58
CA ASN A 45 9.75 -0.91 4.23
C ASN A 45 8.53 -1.08 3.33
N SER A 46 8.05 0.00 2.70
CA SER A 46 6.87 -0.04 1.82
C SER A 46 7.12 -0.88 0.57
N ILE A 47 8.30 -0.74 -0.06
CA ILE A 47 8.69 -1.56 -1.22
C ILE A 47 8.84 -3.02 -0.81
N GLY A 48 9.52 -3.30 0.30
CA GLY A 48 9.75 -4.65 0.81
C GLY A 48 8.44 -5.39 1.10
N ILE A 49 7.58 -4.78 1.93
CA ILE A 49 6.26 -5.34 2.28
C ILE A 49 5.39 -5.47 1.04
N GLY A 50 5.35 -4.46 0.16
CA GLY A 50 4.56 -4.48 -1.07
C GLY A 50 4.97 -5.60 -2.02
N LEU A 51 6.28 -5.84 -2.20
CA LEU A 51 6.78 -6.92 -3.06
C LEU A 51 6.48 -8.30 -2.47
N ILE A 52 6.73 -8.49 -1.18
CA ILE A 52 6.49 -9.77 -0.49
C ILE A 52 5.00 -10.13 -0.54
N THR A 53 4.13 -9.19 -0.16
CA THR A 53 2.68 -9.38 -0.16
C THR A 53 2.14 -9.66 -1.56
N THR A 54 2.60 -8.90 -2.58
CA THR A 54 2.19 -9.12 -3.97
C THR A 54 2.62 -10.50 -4.46
N ALA A 55 3.87 -10.91 -4.21
CA ALA A 55 4.37 -12.22 -4.63
C ALA A 55 3.53 -13.36 -4.02
N ILE A 56 3.30 -13.31 -2.71
CA ILE A 56 2.49 -14.32 -2.00
C ILE A 56 1.06 -14.32 -2.52
N ALA A 57 0.43 -13.15 -2.63
CA ALA A 57 -0.96 -13.02 -3.08
C ALA A 57 -1.14 -13.50 -4.52
N VAL A 58 -0.20 -13.23 -5.43
CA VAL A 58 -0.25 -13.70 -6.82
C VAL A 58 -0.09 -15.21 -6.88
N VAL A 59 0.86 -15.79 -6.14
CA VAL A 59 1.07 -17.25 -6.15
C VAL A 59 -0.18 -17.98 -5.64
N VAL A 60 -0.66 -17.61 -4.45
CA VAL A 60 -1.83 -18.24 -3.83
C VAL A 60 -3.09 -17.95 -4.64
N GLY A 61 -3.27 -16.69 -5.07
CA GLY A 61 -4.40 -16.23 -5.86
C GLY A 61 -4.47 -16.91 -7.23
N ALA A 62 -3.34 -17.09 -7.91
CA ALA A 62 -3.29 -17.80 -9.19
C ALA A 62 -3.67 -19.28 -9.04
N MET A 63 -3.20 -19.95 -7.98
CA MET A 63 -3.59 -21.34 -7.68
C MET A 63 -5.10 -21.44 -7.42
N ALA A 64 -5.66 -20.56 -6.60
CA ALA A 64 -7.09 -20.51 -6.31
C ALA A 64 -7.91 -20.19 -7.57
N ALA A 65 -7.48 -19.20 -8.36
CA ALA A 65 -8.13 -18.81 -9.60
C ALA A 65 -8.12 -19.95 -10.63
N TYR A 66 -7.02 -20.69 -10.77
CA TYR A 66 -6.95 -21.85 -11.65
C TYR A 66 -7.93 -22.95 -11.22
N ALA A 67 -7.95 -23.29 -9.93
CA ALA A 67 -8.87 -24.28 -9.40
C ALA A 67 -10.33 -23.89 -9.68
N VAL A 68 -10.69 -22.64 -9.40
CA VAL A 68 -12.03 -22.13 -9.66
C VAL A 68 -12.35 -22.10 -11.16
N ALA A 69 -11.42 -21.68 -12.01
CA ALA A 69 -11.68 -21.51 -13.44
C ALA A 69 -11.76 -22.85 -14.18
N ARG A 70 -10.91 -23.83 -13.84
CA ARG A 70 -10.72 -25.04 -14.65
C ARG A 70 -11.26 -26.33 -14.02
N LEU A 71 -11.37 -26.42 -12.70
CA LEU A 71 -11.84 -27.64 -12.03
C LEU A 71 -13.35 -27.58 -11.73
N ALA A 72 -14.00 -28.72 -11.82
CA ALA A 72 -15.36 -28.93 -11.32
C ALA A 72 -15.27 -29.64 -9.97
N PHE A 73 -15.48 -28.90 -8.88
CA PHE A 73 -15.42 -29.43 -7.51
C PHE A 73 -16.62 -28.95 -6.68
N PRO A 74 -17.09 -29.77 -5.72
CA PRO A 74 -18.16 -29.37 -4.81
C PRO A 74 -17.69 -28.21 -3.92
N GLY A 75 -18.51 -27.17 -3.75
CA GLY A 75 -18.20 -25.99 -2.92
C GLY A 75 -17.68 -24.76 -3.67
N LYS A 76 -17.47 -24.84 -5.00
CA LYS A 76 -17.00 -23.70 -5.83
C LYS A 76 -17.79 -22.41 -5.65
N ARG A 77 -19.13 -22.48 -5.60
CA ARG A 77 -19.99 -21.29 -5.41
C ARG A 77 -19.83 -20.67 -4.02
N LEU A 78 -19.66 -21.50 -2.99
CA LEU A 78 -19.44 -21.02 -1.62
C LEU A 78 -18.10 -20.29 -1.52
N LEU A 79 -17.04 -20.86 -2.11
CA LEU A 79 -15.70 -20.24 -2.10
C LEU A 79 -15.72 -18.86 -2.76
N ILE A 80 -16.36 -18.73 -3.93
CA ILE A 80 -16.53 -17.42 -4.60
C ILE A 80 -17.35 -16.47 -3.72
N GLY A 81 -18.43 -16.94 -3.10
CA GLY A 81 -19.25 -16.14 -2.20
C GLY A 81 -18.47 -15.61 -0.99
N VAL A 82 -17.67 -16.46 -0.33
CA VAL A 82 -16.81 -16.07 0.79
C VAL A 82 -15.74 -15.06 0.36
N ALA A 83 -15.11 -15.27 -0.80
CA ALA A 83 -14.13 -14.32 -1.32
C ALA A 83 -14.74 -12.92 -1.54
N LEU A 84 -15.97 -12.86 -2.08
CA LEU A 84 -16.70 -11.61 -2.25
C LEU A 84 -17.07 -10.98 -0.90
N LEU A 85 -17.53 -11.77 0.07
CA LEU A 85 -17.85 -11.29 1.42
C LEU A 85 -16.63 -10.65 2.09
N ILE A 86 -15.46 -11.29 1.99
CA ILE A 86 -14.21 -10.75 2.53
C ILE A 86 -13.84 -9.45 1.81
N ALA A 87 -13.96 -9.40 0.48
CA ALA A 87 -13.65 -8.21 -0.31
C ALA A 87 -14.57 -7.01 -0.01
N MET A 88 -15.81 -7.27 0.43
CA MET A 88 -16.78 -6.25 0.81
C MET A 88 -16.73 -5.88 2.30
N PHE A 89 -15.97 -6.63 3.11
CA PHE A 89 -15.93 -6.41 4.54
C PHE A 89 -15.24 -5.08 4.87
N PRO A 90 -15.80 -4.25 5.76
CA PRO A 90 -15.22 -2.96 6.10
C PRO A 90 -13.86 -3.14 6.78
N GLN A 91 -12.79 -2.73 6.10
CA GLN A 91 -11.41 -2.90 6.59
C GLN A 91 -11.20 -2.24 7.97
N ILE A 92 -11.86 -1.11 8.23
CA ILE A 92 -11.74 -0.39 9.51
C ILE A 92 -12.22 -1.23 10.71
N SER A 93 -13.22 -2.10 10.52
CA SER A 93 -13.75 -2.97 11.58
C SER A 93 -12.75 -4.07 11.97
N LEU A 94 -11.78 -4.38 11.11
CA LEU A 94 -10.75 -5.38 11.35
C LEU A 94 -9.50 -4.79 12.01
N VAL A 95 -9.30 -3.48 12.00
CA VAL A 95 -8.07 -2.85 12.51
C VAL A 95 -7.85 -3.16 14.00
N THR A 96 -8.86 -2.93 14.84
CA THR A 96 -8.76 -3.19 16.29
C THR A 96 -8.48 -4.65 16.62
N PRO A 97 -9.23 -5.64 16.10
CA PRO A 97 -8.96 -7.04 16.43
C PRO A 97 -7.61 -7.52 15.87
N ILE A 98 -7.22 -7.09 14.67
CA ILE A 98 -5.91 -7.44 14.09
C ILE A 98 -4.77 -6.86 14.94
N PHE A 99 -4.86 -5.60 15.35
CA PHE A 99 -3.87 -4.97 16.22
C PHE A 99 -3.69 -5.73 17.54
N ASN A 100 -4.79 -6.20 18.14
CA ASN A 100 -4.72 -6.99 19.37
C ASN A 100 -4.00 -8.33 19.14
N ILE A 101 -4.30 -9.01 18.02
CA ILE A 101 -3.63 -10.25 17.63
C ILE A 101 -2.13 -10.01 17.41
N GLU A 102 -1.74 -9.05 16.58
CA GLU A 102 -0.33 -8.72 16.32
C GLU A 102 0.43 -8.42 17.61
N ARG A 103 -0.20 -7.71 18.55
CA ARG A 103 0.41 -7.39 19.84
C ARG A 103 0.57 -8.63 20.72
N GLU A 104 -0.40 -9.52 20.75
CA GLU A 104 -0.34 -10.77 21.52
C GLU A 104 0.75 -11.71 20.98
N PHE A 105 0.89 -11.78 19.65
CA PHE A 105 1.93 -12.56 18.98
C PHE A 105 3.29 -11.86 18.90
N GLY A 106 3.41 -10.61 19.38
CA GLY A 106 4.66 -9.84 19.33
C GLY A 106 5.10 -9.41 17.93
N LEU A 107 4.19 -9.43 16.95
CA LEU A 107 4.42 -9.05 15.57
C LEU A 107 4.23 -7.55 15.32
N PHE A 108 3.78 -6.81 16.33
CA PHE A 108 3.51 -5.39 16.20
C PHE A 108 4.72 -4.61 15.69
N ASN A 109 4.51 -3.82 14.62
CA ASN A 109 5.53 -2.99 13.96
C ASN A 109 6.72 -3.80 13.40
N THR A 110 6.44 -4.98 12.85
CA THR A 110 7.41 -5.82 12.14
C THR A 110 6.94 -6.07 10.71
N TRP A 111 7.80 -6.63 9.85
CA TRP A 111 7.41 -6.93 8.46
C TRP A 111 6.37 -8.06 8.31
N PRO A 112 6.35 -9.10 9.17
CA PRO A 112 5.32 -10.15 9.12
C PRO A 112 3.98 -9.77 9.78
N GLY A 113 3.96 -8.72 10.61
CA GLY A 113 2.81 -8.25 11.38
C GLY A 113 2.03 -7.18 10.65
#